data_AF-A0A1E5P9L2-F1
#
_entry.id   AF-A0A1E5P9L2-F1
#
_cell.length_a   1.000
_cell.length_b   1.000
_cell.length_c   1.000
_cell.angle_alpha   90.00
_cell.angle_beta   90.00
_cell.angle_gamma   90.00
#
_symmetry.space_group_name_H-M   'P 1'
#
loop_
_entity.id
_entity.type
_entity.pdbx_description
1 polymer ?
#
loop_
_entity_poly.entity_id
_entity_poly.type
_entity_poly.pdbx_seq_one_letter_code
_entity_poly.pdbx_strand_id
1 'polypeptide(L)'
;MSATKRHLMQWGTGRPATAGSTGSESAPGSRRGAATVVLEDPGHLDAVLAAGLAGPGATVFVPGHPGTEAGTGPDAGPAVIGYEGSFGEPGGEGSIGSDFYLQVQSYGVSAYMSVVGPTLLRVADESDFEAFLDDADRARHDGVFADFLTHPVMQLADLPALGAGPSGDGPLLRLHVAADGGVSTSPTGRRLGEPGDAFTVLEENWRRYNEESAQPCPVALGLVLPEEVRSAALAARPWLGRYLAAVDGLRDLRARGLDRLRVSGFGGRMLPALEAVPGADTGSDVPLLLWNEDASFLYSAHSAHSTDSGHGPGAGRRLFQLERKAAQAAEALLVLGSRPAAAEFADEEHLAAVDRFFTGAGVPLDSVGAVAAASVPAGR
;
A
#
# COMPACT_ATOMS: atom_id res chain seq x y z
N MET A 1 11.18 -13.68 3.67
CA MET A 1 10.24 -13.24 4.73
C MET A 1 9.35 -14.42 5.11
N SER A 2 9.18 -14.73 6.40
CA SER A 2 8.28 -15.80 6.84
C SER A 2 6.82 -15.47 6.53
N ALA A 3 5.96 -16.48 6.42
CA ALA A 3 4.53 -16.30 6.14
C ALA A 3 3.86 -15.39 7.18
N THR A 4 4.18 -15.58 8.46
CA THR A 4 3.69 -14.75 9.58
C THR A 4 3.99 -13.26 9.39
N LYS A 5 5.25 -12.91 9.11
CA LYS A 5 5.66 -11.50 8.90
C LYS A 5 4.95 -10.89 7.70
N ARG A 6 4.70 -11.69 6.65
CA ARG A 6 3.95 -11.26 5.47
C ARG A 6 2.49 -10.95 5.80
N HIS A 7 1.81 -11.82 6.53
CA HIS A 7 0.43 -11.60 6.96
C HIS A 7 0.30 -10.36 7.86
N LEU A 8 1.19 -10.19 8.83
CA LEU A 8 1.20 -8.98 9.66
C LEU A 8 1.46 -7.70 8.86
N MET A 9 2.38 -7.74 7.90
CA MET A 9 2.64 -6.60 7.02
C MET A 9 1.40 -6.26 6.19
N GLN A 10 0.77 -7.26 5.55
CA GLN A 10 -0.44 -7.07 4.76
C GLN A 10 -1.59 -6.51 5.60
N TRP A 11 -1.80 -7.08 6.79
CA TRP A 11 -2.79 -6.61 7.75
C TRP A 11 -2.52 -5.17 8.20
N GLY A 12 -1.28 -4.85 8.55
CA GLY A 12 -0.92 -3.51 9.03
C GLY A 12 -1.07 -2.45 7.95
N THR A 13 -0.54 -2.69 6.75
CA THR A 13 -0.51 -1.68 5.68
C THR A 13 -1.78 -1.61 4.85
N GLY A 14 -2.64 -2.64 4.89
CA GLY A 14 -3.80 -2.75 4.00
C GLY A 14 -3.40 -2.92 2.54
N ARG A 15 -2.28 -3.59 2.27
CA ARG A 15 -1.82 -3.88 0.91
C ARG A 15 -1.53 -5.37 0.76
N PRO A 16 -1.99 -6.03 -0.31
CA PRO A 16 -1.59 -7.40 -0.60
C PRO A 16 -0.07 -7.45 -0.83
N ALA A 17 0.55 -8.58 -0.50
CA ALA A 17 1.95 -8.77 -0.89
C ALA A 17 2.03 -8.90 -2.41
N THR A 18 3.01 -8.25 -3.02
CA THR A 18 3.38 -8.49 -4.42
C THR A 18 3.66 -9.97 -4.61
N ALA A 19 3.07 -10.58 -5.65
CA ALA A 19 3.11 -12.01 -5.89
C ALA A 19 4.54 -12.49 -6.20
N GLY A 20 5.29 -12.83 -5.16
CA GLY A 20 6.53 -13.59 -5.24
C GLY A 20 6.28 -15.01 -4.71
N SER A 21 6.14 -15.96 -5.65
CA SER A 21 6.16 -17.42 -5.45
C SER A 21 5.49 -17.99 -4.20
N THR A 22 4.22 -18.41 -4.34
CA THR A 22 3.79 -19.78 -4.01
C THR A 22 2.44 -20.00 -4.71
N GLY A 23 2.43 -20.90 -5.69
CA GLY A 23 1.25 -21.23 -6.46
C GLY A 23 0.16 -21.83 -5.56
N SER A 24 -1.01 -21.21 -5.61
CA SER A 24 -2.31 -21.87 -5.65
C SER A 24 -3.32 -20.80 -6.04
N GLU A 25 -3.53 -20.63 -7.34
CA GLU A 25 -4.73 -19.98 -7.85
C GLU A 25 -5.90 -20.92 -7.53
N SER A 26 -6.57 -20.67 -6.40
CA SER A 26 -7.93 -21.15 -6.24
C SER A 26 -8.83 -20.29 -7.11
N ALA A 27 -9.66 -20.95 -7.92
CA ALA A 27 -10.60 -20.35 -8.86
C ALA A 27 -11.46 -19.22 -8.24
N PRO A 28 -11.96 -18.27 -9.07
CA PRO A 28 -12.91 -17.26 -8.62
C PRO A 28 -14.16 -17.98 -8.09
N GLY A 29 -14.39 -17.91 -6.78
CA GLY A 29 -15.52 -18.55 -6.10
C GLY A 29 -15.19 -19.30 -4.79
N SER A 30 -13.91 -19.51 -4.45
CA SER A 30 -13.51 -20.38 -3.33
C SER A 30 -12.93 -19.68 -2.08
N ARG A 31 -12.86 -18.34 -2.04
CA ARG A 31 -12.45 -17.63 -0.80
C ARG A 31 -13.68 -17.03 -0.14
N ARG A 32 -14.15 -17.66 0.94
CA ARG A 32 -15.04 -16.99 1.91
C ARG A 32 -14.27 -16.83 3.20
N GLY A 33 -14.19 -15.61 3.72
CA GLY A 33 -13.40 -15.25 4.89
C GLY A 33 -12.12 -14.47 4.56
N ALA A 34 -11.64 -13.69 5.53
CA ALA A 34 -10.44 -12.87 5.45
C ALA A 34 -9.17 -13.73 5.41
N ALA A 35 -8.15 -13.25 4.69
CA ALA A 35 -6.83 -13.89 4.65
C ALA A 35 -6.04 -13.70 5.97
N THR A 36 -6.29 -12.61 6.69
CA THR A 36 -5.65 -12.32 7.98
C THR A 36 -6.68 -11.77 8.96
N VAL A 37 -6.74 -12.33 10.17
CA VAL A 37 -7.58 -11.82 11.26
C VAL A 37 -6.69 -11.57 12.48
N VAL A 38 -6.84 -10.42 13.13
CA VAL A 38 -6.17 -10.13 14.41
C VAL A 38 -7.22 -9.90 15.48
N LEU A 39 -7.15 -10.66 16.58
CA LEU A 39 -8.03 -10.51 17.74
C LEU A 39 -7.31 -9.73 18.85
N GLU A 40 -8.03 -8.91 19.60
CA GLU A 40 -7.54 -8.31 20.86
C GLU A 40 -7.92 -9.12 22.10
N ASP A 41 -8.96 -9.95 22.01
CA ASP A 41 -9.41 -10.85 23.07
C ASP A 41 -9.48 -12.29 22.54
N PRO A 42 -8.80 -13.28 23.16
CA PRO A 42 -8.89 -14.67 22.75
C PRO A 42 -10.31 -15.26 22.82
N GLY A 43 -11.20 -14.67 23.62
CA GLY A 43 -12.61 -15.08 23.74
C GLY A 43 -13.42 -14.96 22.44
N HIS A 44 -12.95 -14.18 21.46
CA HIS A 44 -13.61 -14.04 20.16
C HIS A 44 -13.26 -15.15 19.16
N LEU A 45 -12.27 -16.00 19.45
CA LEU A 45 -11.75 -16.99 18.50
C LEU A 45 -12.83 -17.95 18.02
N ASP A 46 -13.61 -18.53 18.93
CA ASP A 46 -14.64 -19.51 18.57
C ASP A 46 -15.72 -18.91 17.67
N ALA A 47 -16.13 -17.67 17.94
CA ALA A 47 -17.12 -16.95 17.13
C ALA A 47 -16.59 -16.68 15.72
N VAL A 48 -15.36 -16.16 15.60
CA VAL A 48 -14.69 -15.87 14.32
C VAL A 48 -14.57 -17.12 13.46
N LEU A 49 -14.19 -18.26 14.05
CA LEU A 49 -14.06 -19.53 13.33
C LEU A 49 -15.43 -20.09 12.93
N ALA A 50 -16.41 -20.09 13.85
CA ALA A 50 -17.75 -20.60 13.59
C ALA A 50 -18.49 -19.80 12.49
N ALA A 51 -18.28 -18.49 12.44
CA ALA A 51 -18.87 -17.60 11.45
C ALA A 51 -18.14 -17.63 10.08
N GLY A 52 -16.99 -18.32 9.98
CA GLY A 52 -16.20 -18.38 8.76
C GLY A 52 -15.55 -17.05 8.38
N LEU A 53 -15.24 -16.21 9.37
CA LEU A 53 -14.57 -14.93 9.14
C LEU A 53 -13.10 -15.08 8.76
N ALA A 54 -12.46 -16.20 9.14
CA ALA A 54 -11.14 -16.58 8.67
C ALA A 54 -11.27 -17.57 7.50
N GLY A 55 -10.76 -17.19 6.33
CA GLY A 55 -10.90 -18.01 5.12
C GLY A 55 -9.96 -19.21 5.06
N PRO A 56 -10.09 -20.07 4.03
CA PRO A 56 -9.16 -21.17 3.81
C PRO A 56 -7.71 -20.67 3.67
N GLY A 57 -6.80 -21.25 4.44
CA GLY A 57 -5.39 -20.82 4.48
C GLY A 57 -5.16 -19.46 5.15
N ALA A 58 -6.15 -18.92 5.85
CA ALA A 58 -5.99 -17.68 6.60
C ALA A 58 -5.07 -17.86 7.82
N THR A 59 -4.57 -16.74 8.31
CA THR A 59 -3.86 -16.63 9.59
C THR A 59 -4.68 -15.84 10.58
N VAL A 60 -4.89 -16.38 11.78
CA VAL A 60 -5.56 -15.71 12.90
C VAL A 60 -4.54 -15.45 14.00
N PHE A 61 -4.32 -14.19 14.35
CA PHE A 61 -3.47 -13.78 15.46
C PHE A 61 -4.30 -13.64 16.73
N VAL A 62 -3.90 -14.36 17.79
CA VAL A 62 -4.67 -14.47 19.04
C VAL A 62 -3.76 -14.19 20.24
N PRO A 63 -4.09 -13.22 21.10
CA PRO A 63 -3.23 -12.87 22.22
C PRO A 63 -3.21 -13.99 23.26
N GLY A 64 -2.02 -14.32 23.77
CA GLY A 64 -1.81 -15.35 24.81
C GLY A 64 -2.09 -16.79 24.37
N HIS A 65 -2.42 -17.05 23.11
CA HIS A 65 -2.69 -18.39 22.62
C HIS A 65 -1.37 -19.18 22.41
N PRO A 66 -1.29 -20.48 22.73
CA PRO A 66 -0.06 -21.28 22.53
C PRO A 66 0.30 -21.51 21.05
N GLY A 67 -0.61 -21.15 20.15
CA GLY A 67 -0.50 -21.35 18.70
C GLY A 67 -0.90 -22.76 18.26
N THR A 68 -1.38 -22.87 17.03
CA THR A 68 -1.58 -24.15 16.32
C THR A 68 -1.10 -24.00 14.89
N GLU A 69 -0.29 -24.96 14.44
CA GLU A 69 0.15 -25.01 13.05
C GLU A 69 -1.05 -25.23 12.12
N ALA A 70 -1.03 -24.62 10.93
CA ALA A 70 -2.00 -24.92 9.90
C ALA A 70 -1.95 -26.42 9.57
N GLY A 71 -3.11 -27.06 9.49
CA GLY A 71 -3.20 -28.41 8.96
C GLY A 71 -2.63 -28.48 7.54
N THR A 72 -2.05 -29.61 7.18
CA THR A 72 -1.61 -29.86 5.80
C THR A 72 -2.74 -30.54 5.04
N GLY A 73 -3.58 -29.78 4.34
CA GLY A 73 -4.66 -30.33 3.52
C GLY A 73 -5.64 -29.28 2.99
N PRO A 74 -6.45 -29.60 1.97
CA PRO A 74 -7.47 -28.70 1.44
C PRO A 74 -8.59 -28.39 2.45
N ASP A 75 -8.77 -29.24 3.47
CA ASP A 75 -9.72 -29.06 4.57
C ASP A 75 -9.05 -28.48 5.84
N ALA A 76 -7.79 -28.04 5.73
CA ALA A 76 -7.10 -27.46 6.87
C ALA A 76 -7.72 -26.11 7.27
N GLY A 77 -8.12 -26.01 8.54
CA GLY A 77 -8.55 -24.76 9.14
C GLY A 77 -7.44 -23.69 9.15
N PRO A 78 -7.78 -22.45 9.52
CA PRO A 78 -6.82 -21.36 9.58
C PRO A 78 -5.67 -21.63 10.56
N ALA A 79 -4.48 -21.10 10.27
CA ALA A 79 -3.36 -21.10 11.21
C ALA A 79 -3.68 -20.17 12.38
N VAL A 80 -3.55 -20.63 13.62
CA VAL A 80 -3.72 -19.77 14.81
C VAL A 80 -2.34 -19.46 15.37
N ILE A 81 -1.97 -18.18 15.39
CA ILE A 81 -0.66 -17.72 15.85
C ILE A 81 -0.85 -16.94 17.14
N GLY A 82 -0.22 -17.43 18.21
CA GLY A 82 -0.11 -16.73 19.48
C GLY A 82 0.73 -15.46 19.36
N TYR A 83 0.31 -14.40 20.04
CA TYR A 83 1.15 -13.22 20.24
C TYR A 83 1.02 -12.68 21.68
N GLU A 84 1.99 -11.90 22.12
CA GLU A 84 1.93 -11.13 23.37
C GLU A 84 1.95 -9.63 23.08
N GLY A 85 1.40 -8.82 23.99
CA GLY A 85 1.35 -7.36 23.85
C GLY A 85 0.20 -6.87 22.96
N SER A 86 0.40 -5.81 22.19
CA SER A 86 -0.65 -5.18 21.38
C SER A 86 -0.15 -4.74 20.00
N PHE A 87 -0.97 -5.00 18.97
CA PHE A 87 -0.76 -4.49 17.60
C PHE A 87 -1.68 -3.29 17.26
N GLY A 88 -2.58 -2.93 18.16
CA GLY A 88 -3.59 -1.87 17.95
C GLY A 88 -3.32 -0.59 18.72
N GLU A 89 -2.71 -0.68 19.90
CA GLU A 89 -2.50 0.48 20.77
C GLU A 89 -1.32 1.34 20.30
N PRO A 90 -1.48 2.68 20.26
CA PRO A 90 -0.35 3.59 20.06
C PRO A 90 0.73 3.40 21.14
N GLY A 91 1.98 3.23 20.73
CA GLY A 91 3.09 2.92 21.63
C GLY A 91 3.13 1.47 22.09
N GLY A 92 2.20 0.63 21.63
CA GLY A 92 2.18 -0.80 21.88
C GLY A 92 3.34 -1.52 21.21
N GLU A 93 3.67 -2.68 21.75
CA GLU A 93 4.60 -3.63 21.14
C GLU A 93 3.91 -4.99 21.13
N GLY A 94 3.93 -5.66 19.99
CA GLY A 94 3.45 -7.03 19.87
C GLY A 94 4.60 -7.98 19.52
N SER A 95 4.64 -9.14 20.17
CA SER A 95 5.67 -10.16 19.94
C SER A 95 5.08 -11.49 19.48
N ILE A 96 5.79 -12.18 18.58
CA ILE A 96 5.44 -13.52 18.13
C ILE A 96 6.62 -14.44 18.39
N GLY A 97 6.44 -15.40 19.30
CA GLY A 97 7.55 -16.18 19.82
C GLY A 97 8.59 -15.26 20.47
N SER A 98 9.86 -15.64 20.41
CA SER A 98 10.98 -14.90 21.01
C SER A 98 11.78 -14.08 19.99
N ASP A 99 11.50 -14.22 18.70
CA ASP A 99 12.39 -13.74 17.62
C ASP A 99 11.81 -12.59 16.79
N PHE A 100 10.55 -12.21 17.03
CA PHE A 100 9.92 -11.14 16.28
C PHE A 100 9.09 -10.22 17.18
N TYR A 101 9.41 -8.94 17.10
CA TYR A 101 8.74 -7.84 17.76
C TYR A 101 8.33 -6.83 16.70
N LEU A 102 7.11 -6.30 16.84
CA LEU A 102 6.58 -5.22 16.02
C LEU A 102 6.15 -4.09 16.95
N GLN A 103 6.80 -2.94 16.82
CA GLN A 103 6.42 -1.74 17.54
C GLN A 103 5.32 -1.00 16.78
N VAL A 104 4.34 -0.45 17.48
CA VAL A 104 3.30 0.39 16.92
C VAL A 104 3.52 1.81 17.43
N GLN A 105 3.63 2.79 16.54
CA GLN A 105 3.87 4.18 16.90
C GLN A 105 2.86 5.09 16.20
N SER A 106 2.40 6.12 16.92
CA SER A 106 1.64 7.22 16.32
C SER A 106 2.51 8.02 15.36
N TYR A 107 1.94 8.41 14.23
CA TYR A 107 2.67 9.08 13.16
C TYR A 107 3.35 10.37 13.66
N GLY A 108 2.60 11.26 14.33
CA GLY A 108 3.04 12.60 14.71
C GLY A 108 4.19 12.63 15.72
N VAL A 109 4.34 11.59 16.54
CA VAL A 109 5.45 11.49 17.51
C VAL A 109 6.67 10.76 16.97
N SER A 110 6.55 10.07 15.84
CA SER A 110 7.59 9.18 15.31
C SER A 110 8.86 9.92 14.87
N ALA A 111 8.76 11.21 14.53
CA ALA A 111 9.91 12.05 14.23
C ALA A 111 10.87 12.23 15.43
N TYR A 112 10.40 11.98 16.65
CA TYR A 112 11.16 12.17 17.89
C TYR A 112 11.58 10.85 18.55
N MET A 113 11.20 9.72 17.96
CA MET A 113 11.43 8.39 18.52
C MET A 113 12.63 7.71 17.86
N SER A 114 13.36 6.91 18.64
CA SER A 114 14.44 6.09 18.10
C SER A 114 13.87 4.86 17.38
N VAL A 115 14.45 4.54 16.22
CA VAL A 115 14.10 3.35 15.46
C VAL A 115 14.92 2.17 15.96
N VAL A 116 14.31 1.31 16.79
CA VAL A 116 15.00 0.16 17.41
C VAL A 116 14.79 -1.14 16.61
N GLY A 117 13.68 -1.26 15.89
CA GLY A 117 13.33 -2.47 15.16
C GLY A 117 12.19 -2.25 14.16
N PRO A 118 11.55 -3.34 13.68
CA PRO A 118 10.36 -3.23 12.85
C PRO A 118 9.27 -2.41 13.53
N THR A 119 8.81 -1.37 12.87
CA THR A 119 7.84 -0.43 13.43
C THR A 119 6.73 -0.14 12.42
N LEU A 120 5.49 -0.22 12.88
CA LEU A 120 4.29 0.16 12.16
C LEU A 120 3.81 1.53 12.65
N LEU A 121 3.84 2.50 11.76
CA LEU A 121 3.36 3.86 11.97
C LEU A 121 1.86 3.89 11.69
N ARG A 122 1.07 4.40 12.63
CA ARG A 122 -0.38 4.53 12.52
C ARG A 122 -0.81 5.97 12.70
N VAL A 123 -1.87 6.37 11.99
CA VAL A 123 -2.62 7.58 12.30
C VAL A 123 -3.61 7.23 13.40
N ALA A 124 -3.37 7.73 14.62
CA ALA A 124 -4.21 7.44 15.79
C ALA A 124 -5.26 8.53 16.07
N ASP A 125 -5.09 9.73 15.51
CA ASP A 125 -5.98 10.87 15.67
C ASP A 125 -5.86 11.87 14.49
N GLU A 126 -6.62 12.97 14.57
CA GLU A 126 -6.59 14.04 13.56
C GLU A 126 -5.22 14.74 13.49
N SER A 127 -4.49 14.87 14.60
CA SER A 127 -3.18 15.52 14.63
C SER A 127 -2.11 14.69 13.93
N ASP A 128 -2.15 13.36 14.09
CA ASP A 128 -1.32 12.43 13.32
C ASP A 128 -1.61 12.54 11.81
N PHE A 129 -2.88 12.70 11.43
CA PHE A 129 -3.27 12.87 10.04
C PHE A 129 -2.77 14.19 9.45
N GLU A 130 -2.90 15.30 10.19
CA GLU A 130 -2.35 16.60 9.80
C GLU A 130 -0.82 16.52 9.61
N ALA A 131 -0.10 15.91 10.55
CA ALA A 131 1.34 15.72 10.43
C ALA A 131 1.74 14.91 9.18
N PHE A 132 0.96 13.87 8.84
CA PHE A 132 1.15 13.11 7.61
C PHE A 132 0.96 13.97 6.35
N LEU A 133 -0.07 14.83 6.34
CA LEU A 133 -0.33 15.72 5.21
C LEU A 133 0.75 16.80 5.08
N ASP A 134 1.22 17.37 6.18
CA ASP A 134 2.30 18.36 6.21
C ASP A 134 3.60 17.78 5.65
N ASP A 135 3.96 16.54 6.03
CA ASP A 135 5.11 15.84 5.47
C ASP A 135 4.94 15.55 3.97
N ALA A 136 3.73 15.17 3.54
CA ALA A 136 3.44 14.93 2.14
C ALA A 136 3.55 16.22 1.31
N ASP A 137 3.00 17.34 1.81
CA ASP A 137 3.04 18.64 1.17
C ASP A 137 4.48 19.17 1.11
N ARG A 138 5.25 19.01 2.18
CA ARG A 138 6.68 19.34 2.21
C ARG A 138 7.48 18.49 1.22
N ALA A 139 7.19 17.19 1.10
CA ALA A 139 7.82 16.38 0.07
C ALA A 139 7.46 16.87 -1.33
N ARG A 140 6.19 17.25 -1.55
CA ARG A 140 5.72 17.76 -2.84
C ARG A 140 6.40 19.07 -3.22
N HIS A 141 6.44 20.04 -2.31
CA HIS A 141 6.96 21.38 -2.55
C HIS A 141 8.49 21.45 -2.52
N ASP A 142 9.10 20.83 -1.52
CA ASP A 142 10.53 21.00 -1.24
C ASP A 142 11.36 19.77 -1.61
N GLY A 143 10.73 18.63 -1.91
CA GLY A 143 11.42 17.37 -2.18
C GLY A 143 11.98 16.74 -0.91
N VAL A 144 11.55 17.20 0.26
CA VAL A 144 12.03 16.72 1.55
C VAL A 144 11.03 15.73 2.14
N PHE A 145 11.41 14.46 2.11
CA PHE A 145 10.65 13.38 2.73
C PHE A 145 11.00 13.24 4.21
N ALA A 146 10.01 12.86 5.02
CA ALA A 146 10.23 12.52 6.41
C ALA A 146 11.25 11.37 6.54
N ASP A 147 12.34 11.60 7.27
CA ASP A 147 13.46 10.66 7.36
C ASP A 147 13.03 9.35 8.03
N PHE A 148 12.30 9.44 9.16
CA PHE A 148 11.72 8.27 9.83
C PHE A 148 10.80 7.48 8.90
N LEU A 149 10.01 8.17 8.07
CA LEU A 149 9.07 7.54 7.17
C LEU A 149 9.79 6.79 6.05
N THR A 150 10.97 7.20 5.62
CA THR A 150 11.72 6.51 4.55
C THR A 150 12.73 5.48 5.10
N HIS A 151 12.77 5.28 6.41
CA HIS A 151 13.63 4.29 7.04
C HIS A 151 13.17 2.84 6.69
N PRO A 152 14.07 1.91 6.31
CA PRO A 152 13.70 0.58 5.82
C PRO A 152 12.87 -0.30 6.76
N VAL A 153 13.02 -0.15 8.08
CA VAL A 153 12.28 -0.95 9.07
C VAL A 153 10.92 -0.36 9.45
N MET A 154 10.57 0.81 8.90
CA MET A 154 9.32 1.51 9.15
C MET A 154 8.29 1.14 8.07
N GLN A 155 7.08 0.85 8.49
CA GLN A 155 5.92 0.69 7.61
C GLN A 155 4.82 1.65 8.01
N LEU A 156 4.09 2.18 7.04
CA LEU A 156 2.94 3.04 7.30
C LEU A 156 1.67 2.20 7.16
N ALA A 157 0.82 2.24 8.17
CA ALA A 157 -0.43 1.50 8.21
C ALA A 157 -1.49 2.13 7.30
N ASP A 158 -2.53 1.34 7.00
CA ASP A 158 -3.79 1.85 6.45
C ASP A 158 -3.66 2.71 5.19
N LEU A 159 -2.69 2.37 4.34
CA LEU A 159 -2.32 3.10 3.14
C LEU A 159 -3.51 3.44 2.22
N PRO A 160 -4.52 2.56 2.03
CA PRO A 160 -5.69 2.89 1.22
C PRO A 160 -6.46 4.11 1.73
N ALA A 161 -6.61 4.27 3.05
CA ALA A 161 -7.29 5.43 3.64
C ALA A 161 -6.47 6.72 3.51
N LEU A 162 -5.15 6.60 3.27
CA LEU A 162 -4.19 7.70 3.06
C LEU A 162 -3.97 8.04 1.57
N GLY A 163 -4.76 7.47 0.66
CA GLY A 163 -4.72 7.82 -0.77
C GLY A 163 -3.94 6.86 -1.66
N ALA A 164 -3.50 5.69 -1.17
CA ALA A 164 -2.87 4.66 -2.00
C ALA A 164 -3.80 4.04 -3.06
N GLY A 165 -5.11 4.27 -2.95
CA GLY A 165 -6.14 3.57 -3.70
C GLY A 165 -6.57 2.26 -3.03
N PRO A 166 -7.72 1.69 -3.41
CA PRO A 166 -8.31 0.53 -2.72
C PRO A 166 -7.74 -0.81 -3.18
N SER A 167 -6.83 -0.85 -4.16
CA SER A 167 -6.46 -2.07 -4.88
C SER A 167 -5.94 -3.17 -3.95
N GLY A 168 -6.83 -4.09 -3.59
CA GLY A 168 -6.56 -5.28 -2.80
C GLY A 168 -6.76 -5.16 -1.29
N ASP A 169 -7.28 -4.04 -0.76
CA ASP A 169 -7.69 -3.93 0.66
C ASP A 169 -9.16 -4.31 0.86
N GLY A 170 -9.56 -4.49 2.12
CA GLY A 170 -10.93 -4.78 2.53
C GLY A 170 -11.05 -6.07 3.35
N PRO A 171 -12.30 -6.50 3.67
CA PRO A 171 -12.56 -7.65 4.52
C PRO A 171 -11.93 -8.96 4.03
N LEU A 172 -11.73 -9.12 2.72
CA LEU A 172 -11.06 -10.31 2.16
C LEU A 172 -9.55 -10.35 2.49
N LEU A 173 -8.91 -9.21 2.64
CA LEU A 173 -7.48 -9.14 2.97
C LEU A 173 -7.27 -9.25 4.48
N ARG A 174 -8.02 -8.44 5.24
CA ARG A 174 -7.74 -8.22 6.66
C ARG A 174 -9.00 -7.92 7.46
N LEU A 175 -9.06 -8.50 8.65
CA LEU A 175 -9.98 -8.11 9.71
C LEU A 175 -9.22 -7.85 11.01
N HIS A 176 -9.76 -6.95 11.81
CA HIS A 176 -9.41 -6.71 13.21
C HIS A 176 -10.68 -6.90 14.04
N VAL A 177 -10.54 -7.60 15.17
CA VAL A 177 -11.60 -7.81 16.14
C VAL A 177 -11.16 -7.20 17.46
N ALA A 178 -11.75 -6.06 17.78
CA ALA A 178 -11.48 -5.31 19.00
C ALA A 178 -11.91 -6.10 20.25
N ALA A 179 -11.37 -5.73 21.40
CA ALA A 179 -11.70 -6.38 22.67
C ALA A 179 -13.21 -6.34 22.97
N ASP A 180 -13.89 -5.26 22.57
CA ASP A 180 -15.34 -5.08 22.72
C ASP A 180 -16.19 -5.86 21.70
N GLY A 181 -15.56 -6.66 20.83
CA GLY A 181 -16.21 -7.44 19.78
C GLY A 181 -16.45 -6.69 18.48
N GLY A 182 -16.06 -5.41 18.36
CA GLY A 182 -16.17 -4.69 17.09
C GLY A 182 -15.28 -5.29 16.01
N VAL A 183 -15.85 -5.64 14.86
CA VAL A 183 -15.10 -6.12 13.69
C VAL A 183 -14.89 -4.98 12.69
N SER A 184 -13.65 -4.76 12.24
CA SER A 184 -13.26 -3.74 11.27
C SER A 184 -12.12 -4.26 10.37
N THR A 185 -11.55 -3.42 9.49
CA THR A 185 -10.32 -3.75 8.72
C THR A 185 -9.03 -3.29 9.39
N SER A 186 -9.10 -2.49 10.45
CA SER A 186 -7.94 -1.92 11.16
C SER A 186 -8.35 -1.49 12.58
N PRO A 187 -7.43 -1.48 13.57
CA PRO A 187 -7.72 -1.00 14.93
C PRO A 187 -8.40 0.37 15.02
N THR A 188 -8.08 1.28 14.09
CA THR A 188 -8.67 2.63 14.00
C THR A 188 -9.85 2.70 13.04
N GLY A 189 -10.35 1.55 12.59
CA GLY A 189 -11.31 1.43 11.51
C GLY A 189 -12.76 1.41 11.96
N ARG A 190 -13.64 1.98 11.15
CA ARG A 190 -15.09 1.95 11.34
C ARG A 190 -15.59 0.51 11.47
N ARG A 191 -16.45 0.26 12.46
CA ARG A 191 -17.07 -1.05 12.70
C ARG A 191 -17.89 -1.49 11.47
N LEU A 192 -17.61 -2.70 11.00
CA LEU A 192 -18.30 -3.41 9.93
C LEU A 192 -19.31 -4.43 10.46
N GLY A 193 -19.14 -4.93 11.68
CA GLY A 193 -20.04 -5.92 12.31
C GLY A 193 -19.47 -6.47 13.61
N GLU A 194 -19.86 -7.69 13.94
CA GLU A 194 -19.49 -8.46 15.15
C GLU A 194 -18.92 -9.84 14.79
N PRO A 195 -18.23 -10.56 15.70
CA PRO A 195 -17.45 -11.76 15.36
C PRO A 195 -18.33 -12.95 14.96
N GLY A 196 -19.62 -12.93 15.34
CA GLY A 196 -20.60 -13.93 14.97
C GLY A 196 -21.37 -13.63 13.67
N ASP A 197 -21.15 -12.47 13.07
CA ASP A 197 -21.81 -12.11 11.81
C ASP A 197 -21.27 -12.91 10.63
N ALA A 198 -22.11 -13.18 9.65
CA ALA A 198 -21.68 -13.80 8.41
C ALA A 198 -20.72 -12.85 7.65
N PHE A 199 -19.67 -13.39 7.05
CA PHE A 199 -18.67 -12.62 6.29
C PHE A 199 -19.30 -11.69 5.22
N THR A 200 -20.38 -12.12 4.58
CA THR A 200 -21.12 -11.33 3.58
C THR A 200 -21.68 -10.03 4.15
N VAL A 201 -22.06 -10.00 5.43
CA VAL A 201 -22.54 -8.79 6.12
C VAL A 201 -21.39 -7.77 6.23
N LEU A 202 -20.19 -8.23 6.56
CA LEU A 202 -19.01 -7.35 6.64
C LEU A 202 -18.64 -6.78 5.26
N GLU A 203 -18.68 -7.60 4.21
CA GLU A 203 -18.44 -7.16 2.84
C GLU A 203 -19.49 -6.14 2.37
N GLU A 204 -20.77 -6.37 2.67
CA GLU A 204 -21.86 -5.45 2.33
C GLU A 204 -21.71 -4.11 3.04
N ASN A 205 -21.37 -4.11 4.33
CA ASN A 205 -21.12 -2.89 5.08
C ASN A 205 -19.90 -2.14 4.56
N TRP A 206 -18.81 -2.85 4.27
CA TRP A 206 -17.61 -2.24 3.70
C TRP A 206 -17.90 -1.61 2.32
N ARG A 207 -18.62 -2.34 1.45
CA ARG A 207 -19.02 -1.83 0.13
C ARG A 207 -19.90 -0.59 0.25
N ARG A 208 -20.93 -0.64 1.11
CA ARG A 208 -21.82 0.49 1.38
C ARG A 208 -21.04 1.73 1.80
N TYR A 209 -20.12 1.61 2.75
CA TYR A 209 -19.32 2.75 3.19
C TYR A 209 -18.44 3.31 2.07
N ASN A 210 -17.85 2.46 1.23
CA ASN A 210 -17.08 2.94 0.08
C ASN A 210 -17.98 3.61 -0.99
N GLU A 211 -19.20 3.13 -1.21
CA GLU A 211 -20.17 3.75 -2.14
C GLU A 211 -20.67 5.11 -1.63
N GLU A 212 -20.76 5.30 -0.32
CA GLU A 212 -21.18 6.56 0.32
C GLU A 212 -20.07 7.64 0.33
N SER A 213 -18.81 7.27 0.07
CA SER A 213 -17.67 8.19 0.09
C SER A 213 -17.22 8.60 -1.32
N ALA A 214 -16.75 9.84 -1.45
CA ALA A 214 -16.09 10.33 -2.65
C ALA A 214 -14.64 9.82 -2.80
N GLN A 215 -14.06 9.24 -1.74
CA GLN A 215 -12.67 8.80 -1.72
C GLN A 215 -12.54 7.35 -1.25
N PRO A 216 -11.67 6.53 -1.86
CA PRO A 216 -11.53 5.13 -1.48
C PRO A 216 -11.21 4.91 0.00
N CYS A 217 -11.70 3.80 0.55
CA CYS A 217 -11.44 3.29 1.89
C CYS A 217 -11.72 4.29 3.04
N PRO A 218 -12.98 4.72 3.24
CA PRO A 218 -13.39 5.49 4.42
C PRO A 218 -13.40 4.66 5.71
N VAL A 219 -13.14 3.36 5.60
CA VAL A 219 -13.29 2.41 6.71
C VAL A 219 -12.07 2.40 7.62
N ALA A 220 -10.84 2.32 7.10
CA ALA A 220 -9.67 1.95 7.91
C ALA A 220 -9.25 2.98 8.99
N LEU A 221 -9.67 4.24 8.85
CA LEU A 221 -9.42 5.32 9.83
C LEU A 221 -10.71 5.89 10.44
N GLY A 222 -11.87 5.27 10.17
CA GLY A 222 -13.17 5.87 10.46
C GLY A 222 -13.56 5.97 11.94
N LEU A 223 -12.76 5.46 12.89
CA LEU A 223 -12.95 5.74 14.32
C LEU A 223 -12.23 7.01 14.77
N VAL A 224 -11.15 7.38 14.10
CA VAL A 224 -10.22 8.43 14.57
C VAL A 224 -10.22 9.67 13.69
N LEU A 225 -10.81 9.58 12.49
CA LEU A 225 -10.81 10.64 11.51
C LEU A 225 -12.21 10.79 10.89
N PRO A 226 -12.86 11.97 11.01
CA PRO A 226 -14.11 12.26 10.32
C PRO A 226 -13.95 12.12 8.80
N GLU A 227 -14.93 11.49 8.15
CA GLU A 227 -14.86 11.19 6.72
C GLU A 227 -14.82 12.45 5.87
N GLU A 228 -15.52 13.51 6.28
CA GLU A 228 -15.53 14.80 5.58
C GLU A 228 -14.13 15.43 5.56
N VAL A 229 -13.39 15.34 6.67
CA VAL A 229 -12.02 15.84 6.81
C VAL A 229 -11.08 15.03 5.92
N ARG A 230 -11.15 13.69 6.01
CA ARG A 230 -10.33 12.79 5.19
C ARG A 230 -10.58 13.00 3.71
N SER A 231 -11.84 12.98 3.30
CA SER A 231 -12.24 13.08 1.90
C SER A 231 -11.83 14.41 1.28
N ALA A 232 -12.02 15.52 2.00
CA ALA A 232 -11.57 16.84 1.55
C ALA A 232 -10.04 16.91 1.39
N ALA A 233 -9.28 16.34 2.34
CA ALA A 233 -7.83 16.33 2.29
C ALA A 233 -7.29 15.52 1.10
N LEU A 234 -7.88 14.34 0.82
CA LEU A 234 -7.50 13.51 -0.33
C LEU A 234 -7.89 14.17 -1.66
N ALA A 235 -9.06 14.80 -1.73
CA ALA A 235 -9.51 15.54 -2.92
C ALA A 235 -8.57 16.71 -3.26
N ALA A 236 -8.06 17.40 -2.24
CA ALA A 236 -7.09 18.49 -2.42
C ALA A 236 -5.71 17.99 -2.87
N ARG A 237 -5.40 16.70 -2.68
CA ARG A 237 -4.07 16.11 -2.93
C ARG A 237 -4.17 14.82 -3.74
N PRO A 238 -4.59 14.90 -5.02
CA PRO A 238 -4.72 13.72 -5.88
C PRO A 238 -3.40 12.96 -6.10
N TRP A 239 -2.26 13.57 -5.76
CA TRP A 239 -0.91 13.00 -5.85
C TRP A 239 -0.49 12.19 -4.60
N LEU A 240 -1.32 12.07 -3.56
CA LEU A 240 -0.96 11.32 -2.34
C LEU A 240 -0.62 9.85 -2.60
N GLY A 241 -1.32 9.20 -3.53
CA GLY A 241 -0.98 7.83 -3.91
C GLY A 241 0.42 7.72 -4.51
N ARG A 242 0.85 8.73 -5.28
CA ARG A 242 2.21 8.83 -5.82
C ARG A 242 3.24 9.12 -4.73
N TYR A 243 2.90 9.96 -3.74
CA TYR A 243 3.75 10.19 -2.56
C TYR A 243 4.00 8.89 -1.80
N LEU A 244 2.96 8.09 -1.54
CA LEU A 244 3.09 6.80 -0.87
C LEU A 244 3.92 5.80 -1.69
N ALA A 245 3.82 5.82 -3.02
CA ALA A 245 4.69 5.03 -3.89
C ALA A 245 6.16 5.50 -3.83
N ALA A 246 6.40 6.82 -3.70
CA ALA A 246 7.74 7.39 -3.56
C ALA A 246 8.39 7.02 -2.22
N VAL A 247 7.63 7.09 -1.12
CA VAL A 247 8.08 6.61 0.20
C VAL A 247 8.50 5.14 0.13
N ASP A 248 7.70 4.30 -0.53
CA ASP A 248 8.00 2.88 -0.70
C ASP A 248 9.28 2.64 -1.51
N GLY A 249 9.45 3.35 -2.64
CA GLY A 249 10.66 3.27 -3.46
C GLY A 249 11.91 3.77 -2.74
N LEU A 250 11.80 4.85 -1.96
CA LEU A 250 12.89 5.38 -1.15
C LEU A 250 13.29 4.39 -0.05
N ARG A 251 12.34 3.75 0.64
CA ARG A 251 12.63 2.69 1.62
C ARG A 251 13.38 1.52 0.99
N ASP A 252 12.91 1.02 -0.16
CA ASP A 252 13.55 -0.11 -0.85
C ASP A 252 14.99 0.21 -1.28
N LEU A 253 15.23 1.42 -1.78
CA LEU A 253 16.56 1.86 -2.18
C LEU A 253 17.49 2.11 -0.98
N ARG A 254 16.97 2.73 0.10
CA ARG A 254 17.73 2.88 1.36
C ARG A 254 18.10 1.54 1.98
N ALA A 255 17.22 0.55 1.90
CA ALA A 255 17.52 -0.82 2.34
C ALA A 255 18.71 -1.46 1.58
N ARG A 256 19.01 -0.95 0.37
CA ARG A 256 20.14 -1.37 -0.48
C ARG A 256 21.37 -0.47 -0.31
N GLY A 257 21.35 0.47 0.64
CA GLY A 257 22.43 1.41 0.90
C GLY A 257 22.48 2.61 -0.05
N LEU A 258 21.37 2.91 -0.75
CA LEU A 258 21.26 4.08 -1.62
C LEU A 258 20.51 5.20 -0.91
N ASP A 259 21.22 6.29 -0.64
CA ASP A 259 20.72 7.44 0.09
C ASP A 259 20.69 8.72 -0.77
N ARG A 260 20.06 9.77 -0.23
CA ARG A 260 19.98 11.12 -0.82
C ARG A 260 19.38 11.14 -2.23
N LEU A 261 18.46 10.22 -2.49
CA LEU A 261 17.71 10.16 -3.73
C LEU A 261 16.67 11.27 -3.77
N ARG A 262 16.59 11.94 -4.91
CA ARG A 262 15.50 12.83 -5.31
C ARG A 262 14.45 12.02 -6.07
N VAL A 263 13.20 12.48 -6.07
CA VAL A 263 12.08 11.83 -6.76
C VAL A 263 11.45 12.82 -7.72
N SER A 264 11.19 12.40 -8.96
CA SER A 264 10.68 13.33 -9.99
C SER A 264 9.26 13.75 -9.65
N GLY A 265 9.01 15.06 -9.65
CA GLY A 265 7.74 15.63 -9.24
C GLY A 265 7.63 15.92 -7.74
N PHE A 266 8.71 15.77 -6.96
CA PHE A 266 8.77 16.13 -5.54
C PHE A 266 9.98 17.05 -5.32
N GLY A 267 9.72 18.36 -5.12
CA GLY A 267 10.79 19.38 -5.03
C GLY A 267 11.60 19.58 -6.32
N GLY A 268 11.02 19.21 -7.46
CA GLY A 268 11.60 19.41 -8.78
C GLY A 268 11.64 18.15 -9.64
N ARG A 269 12.31 18.28 -10.79
CA ARG A 269 12.47 17.23 -11.82
C ARG A 269 13.94 17.06 -12.20
N MET A 270 14.29 15.93 -12.81
CA MET A 270 15.63 15.72 -13.36
C MET A 270 15.89 16.63 -14.56
N LEU A 271 14.86 16.87 -15.38
CA LEU A 271 14.80 17.84 -16.46
C LEU A 271 14.08 19.11 -15.96
N PRO A 272 14.82 20.19 -15.62
CA PRO A 272 14.20 21.41 -15.08
C PRO A 272 13.17 22.05 -16.03
N ALA A 273 13.34 21.88 -17.34
CA ALA A 273 12.41 22.40 -18.34
C ALA A 273 10.99 21.77 -18.25
N LEU A 274 10.85 20.63 -17.58
CA LEU A 274 9.56 19.97 -17.36
C LEU A 274 8.85 20.44 -16.08
N GLU A 275 9.46 21.32 -15.29
CA GLU A 275 8.93 21.72 -13.98
C GLU A 275 7.59 22.49 -14.10
N ALA A 276 7.46 23.34 -15.12
CA ALA A 276 6.24 24.11 -15.38
C ALA A 276 5.16 23.31 -16.13
N VAL A 277 5.45 22.09 -16.57
CA VAL A 277 4.51 21.26 -17.32
C VAL A 277 3.58 20.54 -16.33
N PRO A 278 2.25 20.69 -16.47
CA PRO A 278 1.30 19.83 -15.77
C PRO A 278 1.56 18.38 -16.21
N GLY A 279 2.21 17.60 -15.35
CA GLY A 279 2.63 16.27 -15.72
C GLY A 279 1.46 15.31 -15.79
N ALA A 280 1.48 14.42 -16.79
CA ALA A 280 0.62 13.25 -16.84
C ALA A 280 0.98 12.21 -15.75
N ASP A 281 2.08 12.44 -15.02
CA ASP A 281 2.66 11.54 -14.04
C ASP A 281 2.04 11.62 -12.65
N THR A 282 0.77 12.01 -12.51
CA THR A 282 0.14 12.22 -11.19
C THR A 282 -0.44 10.96 -10.56
N GLY A 283 -0.66 9.90 -11.34
CA GLY A 283 -1.19 8.62 -10.86
C GLY A 283 -0.22 7.85 -9.96
N SER A 284 -0.78 7.01 -9.07
CA SER A 284 -0.03 6.13 -8.16
C SER A 284 0.46 4.84 -8.82
N ASP A 285 -0.08 4.52 -9.98
CA ASP A 285 0.28 3.42 -10.87
C ASP A 285 1.39 3.81 -11.87
N VAL A 286 1.58 5.10 -12.10
CA VAL A 286 2.65 5.63 -12.95
C VAL A 286 4.02 5.40 -12.29
N PRO A 287 5.01 4.86 -13.01
CA PRO A 287 6.36 4.70 -12.50
C PRO A 287 6.98 6.00 -11.98
N LEU A 288 7.95 5.85 -11.08
CA LEU A 288 8.69 6.91 -10.43
C LEU A 288 10.13 6.91 -10.90
N LEU A 289 10.63 8.08 -11.29
CA LEU A 289 12.06 8.27 -11.49
C LEU A 289 12.69 8.78 -10.19
N LEU A 290 13.69 8.06 -9.69
CA LEU A 290 14.51 8.43 -8.54
C LEU A 290 15.95 8.60 -8.98
N TRP A 291 16.68 9.58 -8.45
CA TRP A 291 18.09 9.79 -8.81
C TRP A 291 18.88 10.50 -7.74
N ASN A 292 20.20 10.34 -7.79
CA ASN A 292 21.16 11.20 -7.13
C ASN A 292 22.27 11.60 -8.14
N GLU A 293 23.43 12.02 -7.67
CA GLU A 293 24.54 12.40 -8.55
C GLU A 293 25.16 11.18 -9.26
N ASP A 294 25.09 10.00 -8.63
CA ASP A 294 25.79 8.79 -9.06
C ASP A 294 24.94 7.86 -9.92
N ALA A 295 23.62 7.81 -9.67
CA ALA A 295 22.74 6.81 -10.26
C ALA A 295 21.30 7.33 -10.47
N SER A 296 20.59 6.66 -11.38
CA SER A 296 19.19 6.91 -11.69
C SER A 296 18.43 5.60 -11.73
N PHE A 297 17.19 5.60 -11.25
CA PHE A 297 16.37 4.42 -11.07
C PHE A 297 14.93 4.70 -11.49
N LEU A 298 14.35 3.78 -12.26
CA LEU A 298 12.91 3.72 -12.45
C LEU A 298 12.32 2.70 -11.48
N TYR A 299 11.39 3.16 -10.64
CA TYR A 299 10.66 2.34 -9.68
C TYR A 299 9.19 2.25 -10.07
N SER A 300 8.67 1.03 -10.20
CA SER A 300 7.25 0.77 -10.42
C SER A 300 6.70 0.02 -9.21
N ALA A 301 5.78 0.66 -8.48
CA ALA A 301 5.10 0.07 -7.33
C ALA A 301 4.03 -0.95 -7.76
N HIS A 302 3.48 -0.78 -8.95
CA HIS A 302 2.42 -1.59 -9.54
C HIS A 302 2.83 -2.01 -10.95
N SER A 303 3.02 -3.31 -11.19
CA SER A 303 3.02 -3.80 -12.57
C SER A 303 1.56 -3.86 -13.03
N ALA A 304 1.26 -3.22 -14.15
CA ALA A 304 -0.09 -3.17 -14.69
C ALA A 304 -0.72 -4.57 -14.78
N HIS A 305 -2.00 -4.67 -14.46
CA HIS A 305 -2.81 -5.82 -14.88
C HIS A 305 -2.88 -5.81 -16.40
N SER A 306 -2.04 -6.64 -17.03
CA SER A 306 -2.30 -7.13 -18.38
C SER A 306 -3.57 -7.99 -18.30
N THR A 307 -4.73 -7.40 -18.56
CA THR A 307 -5.99 -8.15 -18.73
C THR A 307 -6.06 -8.86 -20.08
N ASP A 308 -5.05 -8.72 -20.94
CA ASP A 308 -5.05 -9.35 -22.26
C ASP A 308 -3.64 -9.80 -22.66
N SER A 309 -3.53 -11.02 -23.19
CA SER A 309 -2.30 -11.68 -23.68
C SER A 309 -1.37 -12.40 -22.67
N GLY A 310 -1.81 -13.55 -22.13
CA GLY A 310 -1.06 -14.83 -22.14
C GLY A 310 0.40 -14.95 -21.66
N HIS A 311 1.05 -13.92 -21.10
CA HIS A 311 2.44 -13.96 -20.65
C HIS A 311 2.56 -13.66 -19.16
N GLY A 312 2.46 -14.72 -18.35
CA GLY A 312 3.11 -14.87 -17.04
C GLY A 312 2.76 -13.89 -15.89
N PRO A 313 2.62 -14.36 -14.64
CA PRO A 313 2.34 -13.50 -13.50
C PRO A 313 3.61 -12.74 -13.10
N GLY A 314 3.64 -11.45 -13.42
CA GLY A 314 4.70 -10.53 -12.99
C GLY A 314 4.15 -9.34 -12.22
N ALA A 315 3.10 -9.53 -11.41
CA ALA A 315 2.51 -8.52 -10.54
C ALA A 315 3.44 -8.27 -9.33
N GLY A 316 4.41 -7.37 -9.50
CA GLY A 316 5.31 -7.01 -8.43
C GLY A 316 6.00 -5.68 -8.62
N ARG A 317 6.62 -5.21 -7.53
CA ARG A 317 7.51 -4.06 -7.54
C ARG A 317 8.67 -4.32 -8.50
N ARG A 318 8.99 -3.34 -9.34
CA ARG A 318 10.12 -3.41 -10.28
C ARG A 318 11.03 -2.23 -10.10
N LEU A 319 12.33 -2.49 -10.19
CA LEU A 319 13.37 -1.49 -10.08
C LEU A 319 14.36 -1.67 -11.23
N PHE A 320 14.59 -0.61 -11.98
CA PHE A 320 15.51 -0.58 -13.10
C PHE A 320 16.56 0.50 -12.87
N GLN A 321 17.83 0.14 -12.89
CA GLN A 321 18.91 1.13 -12.92
C GLN A 321 19.09 1.62 -14.35
N LEU A 322 19.20 2.94 -14.51
CA LEU A 322 19.29 3.59 -15.81
C LEU A 322 20.55 4.43 -15.92
N GLU A 323 21.09 4.47 -17.13
CA GLU A 323 22.03 5.52 -17.51
C GLU A 323 21.31 6.87 -17.57
N ARG A 324 22.03 7.95 -17.30
CA ARG A 324 21.45 9.30 -17.18
C ARG A 324 20.63 9.74 -18.40
N LYS A 325 21.08 9.44 -19.62
CA LYS A 325 20.32 9.76 -20.84
C LYS A 325 19.03 8.96 -20.96
N ALA A 326 19.03 7.69 -20.54
CA ALA A 326 17.82 6.87 -20.52
C ALA A 326 16.84 7.36 -19.44
N ALA A 327 17.35 7.78 -18.29
CA ALA A 327 16.55 8.38 -17.22
C ALA A 327 15.86 9.68 -17.67
N GLN A 328 16.58 10.57 -18.36
CA GLN A 328 16.00 11.81 -18.92
C GLN A 328 14.89 11.52 -19.95
N ALA A 329 15.13 10.57 -20.85
CA ALA A 329 14.13 10.15 -21.82
C ALA A 329 12.90 9.52 -21.14
N ALA A 330 13.10 8.67 -20.13
CA ALA A 330 12.02 8.09 -19.35
C ALA A 330 11.20 9.17 -18.61
N GLU A 331 11.85 10.18 -18.02
CA GLU A 331 11.16 11.30 -17.39
C GLU A 331 10.29 12.08 -18.40
N ALA A 332 10.84 12.40 -19.57
CA ALA A 332 10.09 13.10 -20.61
C ALA A 332 8.84 12.31 -21.05
N LEU A 333 8.97 10.98 -21.22
CA LEU A 333 7.84 10.11 -21.55
C LEU A 333 6.78 10.10 -20.44
N LEU A 334 7.18 9.94 -19.18
CA LEU A 334 6.27 9.91 -18.05
C LEU A 334 5.49 11.23 -17.88
N VAL A 335 6.19 12.36 -18.00
CA VAL A 335 5.60 13.69 -17.77
C VAL A 335 4.71 14.12 -18.92
N LEU A 336 5.14 13.88 -20.16
CA LEU A 336 4.44 14.37 -21.36
C LEU A 336 3.46 13.34 -21.94
N GLY A 337 3.53 12.09 -21.47
CA GLY A 337 2.57 11.05 -21.77
C GLY A 337 2.63 10.48 -23.18
N SER A 338 3.54 10.96 -24.05
CA SER A 338 3.67 10.48 -25.42
C SER A 338 5.05 10.75 -26.02
N ARG A 339 5.49 9.89 -26.94
CA ARG A 339 6.75 10.06 -27.68
C ARG A 339 6.83 11.36 -28.49
N PRO A 340 5.79 11.77 -29.26
CA PRO A 340 5.86 13.02 -30.02
C PRO A 340 6.07 14.25 -29.15
N ALA A 341 5.42 14.31 -27.98
CA ALA A 341 5.62 15.41 -27.05
C ALA A 341 7.01 15.38 -26.40
N ALA A 342 7.52 14.18 -26.08
CA ALA A 342 8.84 14.00 -25.48
C ALA A 342 10.03 14.28 -26.42
N ALA A 343 9.82 14.31 -27.74
CA ALA A 343 10.86 14.52 -28.75
C ALA A 343 11.58 15.88 -28.65
N GLU A 344 11.00 16.85 -27.93
CA GLU A 344 11.67 18.13 -27.65
C GLU A 344 12.84 17.99 -26.66
N PHE A 345 12.87 16.89 -25.88
CA PHE A 345 13.81 16.71 -24.77
C PHE A 345 14.83 15.58 -24.98
N ALA A 346 14.59 14.70 -25.94
CA ALA A 346 15.49 13.61 -26.30
C ALA A 346 15.31 13.18 -27.75
N ASP A 347 16.33 12.53 -28.31
CA ASP A 347 16.29 11.98 -29.67
C ASP A 347 15.18 10.93 -29.83
N GLU A 348 14.49 10.95 -30.98
CA GLU A 348 13.31 10.10 -31.25
C GLU A 348 13.65 8.59 -31.24
N GLU A 349 14.81 8.21 -31.77
CA GLU A 349 15.26 6.81 -31.76
C GLU A 349 15.50 6.34 -30.32
N HIS A 350 16.12 7.19 -29.50
CA HIS A 350 16.37 6.92 -28.09
C HIS A 350 15.08 6.83 -27.27
N LEU A 351 14.12 7.74 -27.49
CA LEU A 351 12.79 7.68 -26.87
C LEU A 351 12.06 6.39 -27.24
N ALA A 352 12.09 5.98 -28.51
CA ALA A 352 11.47 4.75 -28.98
C ALA A 352 12.14 3.50 -28.39
N ALA A 353 13.45 3.53 -28.17
CA ALA A 353 14.18 2.42 -27.53
C ALA A 353 13.79 2.27 -26.05
N VAL A 354 13.75 3.38 -25.31
CA VAL A 354 13.36 3.41 -23.88
C VAL A 354 11.91 2.94 -23.71
N ASP A 355 10.98 3.49 -24.49
CA ASP A 355 9.57 3.13 -24.45
C ASP A 355 9.34 1.64 -24.73
N ARG A 356 10.00 1.10 -25.78
CA ARG A 356 9.92 -0.32 -26.14
C ARG A 356 10.46 -1.24 -25.05
N PHE A 357 11.58 -0.88 -24.43
CA PHE A 357 12.16 -1.66 -23.34
C PHE A 357 11.18 -1.78 -22.17
N PHE A 358 10.61 -0.67 -21.74
CA PHE A 358 9.74 -0.61 -20.58
C PHE A 358 8.36 -1.21 -20.82
N THR A 359 7.77 -0.99 -22.00
CA THR A 359 6.57 -1.68 -22.45
C THR A 359 6.79 -3.20 -22.50
N GLY A 360 7.91 -3.66 -23.06
CA GLY A 360 8.29 -5.08 -23.07
C GLY A 360 8.51 -5.67 -21.66
N ALA A 361 8.86 -4.82 -20.69
CA ALA A 361 8.98 -5.19 -19.28
C ALA A 361 7.68 -5.08 -18.48
N GLY A 362 6.55 -4.73 -19.12
CA GLY A 362 5.25 -4.57 -18.47
C GLY A 362 5.12 -3.31 -17.62
N VAL A 363 5.92 -2.28 -17.89
CA VAL A 363 5.96 -1.01 -17.18
C VAL A 363 5.84 0.13 -18.20
N PRO A 364 4.67 0.32 -18.84
CA PRO A 364 4.51 1.36 -19.85
C PRO A 364 4.83 2.75 -19.27
N LEU A 365 5.49 3.59 -20.07
CA LEU A 365 5.82 4.97 -19.69
C LEU A 365 4.90 6.01 -20.34
N ASP A 366 4.11 5.61 -21.34
CA ASP A 366 3.12 6.44 -21.98
C ASP A 366 1.78 6.36 -21.24
N SER A 367 1.22 7.51 -20.88
CA SER A 367 -0.06 7.59 -20.19
C SER A 367 -1.27 7.34 -21.11
N VAL A 368 -1.03 7.08 -22.41
CA VAL A 368 -2.08 6.77 -23.39
C VAL A 368 -2.81 5.46 -23.04
N GLY A 369 -2.20 4.57 -22.24
CA GLY A 369 -2.88 3.39 -21.68
C GLY A 369 -3.68 3.63 -20.39
N ALA A 370 -3.34 4.66 -19.60
CA ALA A 370 -3.93 4.88 -18.28
C ALA A 370 -5.21 5.74 -18.30
N VAL A 371 -5.34 6.65 -19.27
CA VAL A 371 -6.51 7.56 -19.37
C VAL A 371 -7.72 6.90 -20.06
N ALA A 372 -7.51 5.83 -20.82
CA ALA A 372 -8.60 5.16 -21.54
C ALA A 372 -9.54 4.32 -20.64
N ALA A 373 -9.15 4.03 -19.40
CA ALA A 373 -10.00 3.28 -18.44
C ALA A 373 -10.88 4.18 -17.56
N ALA A 374 -10.69 5.51 -17.61
CA ALA A 374 -11.42 6.47 -16.79
C ALA A 374 -12.09 7.54 -17.65
N SER A 375 -13.13 7.15 -18.40
CA SER A 375 -14.35 7.95 -18.72
C SER A 375 -15.13 7.33 -19.88
N VAL A 376 -16.36 6.88 -19.64
CA VAL A 376 -17.61 7.52 -20.14
C VAL A 376 -18.78 6.99 -19.29
N PRO A 377 -19.46 7.80 -18.45
CA PRO A 377 -20.80 7.47 -18.03
C PRO A 377 -21.71 7.59 -19.26
N ALA A 378 -22.28 6.48 -19.70
CA ALA A 378 -23.27 6.46 -20.76
C ALA A 378 -24.54 7.17 -20.26
N GLY A 379 -24.65 8.47 -20.56
CA GLY A 379 -25.85 9.25 -20.36
C GLY A 379 -26.69 9.32 -21.63
N ARG A 380 -27.73 8.47 -21.72
CA ARG A 380 -29.14 8.86 -21.94
C ARG A 380 -30.01 7.63 -22.15
#